data_AF-A0A1L9S3Q8-F1
#
_entry.id   AF-A0A1L9S3Q8-F1
#
_cell.length_a   1.000
_cell.length_b   1.000
_cell.length_c   1.000
_cell.angle_alpha   90.00
_cell.angle_beta   90.00
_cell.angle_gamma   90.00
#
_symmetry.space_group_name_H-M   'P 1'
#
loop_
_entity.id
_entity.type
_entity.pdbx_description
1 polymer ?
#
loop_
_entity_poly.entity_id
_entity_poly.type
_entity_poly.pdbx_seq_one_letter_code
_entity_poly.pdbx_strand_id
1 'polypeptide(L)'
;MGNDTPTNGAEAGNTPSADPPLRPGGAPARVYMNERIVPYLLEGMKSVTKEQPANPLRVLGEFLIQKSNEIEGGAPGSKKSPE
;
A
#
# COMPACT_ATOMS: atom_id res chain seq x y z
N MET A 1 10.06 22.11 -47.52
CA MET A 1 11.19 21.35 -46.94
C MET A 1 11.11 21.53 -45.44
N GLY A 2 10.69 20.56 -44.62
CA GLY A 2 11.11 19.16 -44.60
C GLY A 2 12.23 19.05 -43.55
N ASN A 3 11.88 18.65 -42.34
CA ASN A 3 12.66 18.82 -41.11
C ASN A 3 13.15 17.45 -40.63
N ASP A 4 14.43 17.12 -40.81
CA ASP A 4 15.00 15.85 -40.35
C ASP A 4 16.43 16.04 -39.81
N THR A 5 16.54 16.16 -38.49
CA THR A 5 17.81 15.96 -37.76
C THR A 5 17.91 14.48 -37.40
N PRO A 6 18.98 13.76 -37.81
CA PRO A 6 19.15 12.38 -37.41
C PRO A 6 19.72 12.29 -36.00
N THR A 7 19.43 11.13 -35.43
CA THR A 7 19.53 10.70 -34.05
C THR A 7 20.86 9.98 -33.78
N ASN A 8 21.27 10.06 -32.51
CA ASN A 8 22.09 9.12 -31.74
C ASN A 8 23.62 9.04 -31.96
N GLY A 9 24.34 9.16 -30.84
CA GLY A 9 25.65 8.55 -30.66
C GLY A 9 26.41 9.03 -29.42
N ALA A 10 26.22 8.30 -28.31
CA ALA A 10 27.18 8.03 -27.21
C ALA A 10 27.74 9.23 -26.39
N GLU A 11 27.93 9.24 -25.06
CA GLU A 11 27.96 8.32 -23.91
C GLU A 11 28.15 9.29 -22.71
N ALA A 12 27.60 9.13 -21.50
CA ALA A 12 27.93 8.09 -20.55
C ALA A 12 27.06 8.25 -19.28
N GLY A 13 26.67 7.12 -18.68
CA GLY A 13 26.44 7.05 -17.23
C GLY A 13 25.03 6.79 -16.73
N ASN A 14 24.27 5.85 -17.31
CA ASN A 14 23.21 5.19 -16.52
C ASN A 14 23.02 3.74 -16.97
N THR A 15 23.66 2.82 -16.26
CA THR A 15 23.44 1.37 -16.39
C THR A 15 21.98 1.04 -16.07
N PRO A 16 21.21 0.45 -17.00
CA PRO A 16 19.87 -0.05 -16.71
C PRO A 16 20.03 -1.42 -16.05
N SER A 17 20.11 -1.46 -14.73
CA SER A 17 19.81 -2.70 -14.01
C SER A 17 18.35 -3.01 -14.27
N ALA A 18 18.10 -4.18 -14.86
CA ALA A 18 16.80 -4.67 -15.22
C ALA A 18 15.89 -4.76 -13.98
N ASP A 19 15.13 -3.70 -13.70
CA ASP A 19 13.91 -3.81 -12.92
C ASP A 19 12.90 -4.61 -13.76
N PRO A 20 12.48 -5.81 -13.33
CA PRO A 20 11.41 -6.51 -14.03
C PRO A 20 10.16 -5.62 -13.99
N PRO A 21 9.29 -5.68 -15.03
CA PRO A 21 8.10 -4.84 -15.09
C PRO A 21 7.32 -5.04 -13.80
N LEU A 22 7.17 -3.95 -13.03
CA LEU A 22 6.39 -3.90 -11.80
C LEU A 22 4.99 -4.44 -12.12
N ARG A 23 4.82 -5.74 -11.87
CA ARG A 23 3.53 -6.43 -12.00
C ARG A 23 2.55 -5.65 -11.12
N PRO A 24 1.27 -5.50 -11.52
CA PRO A 24 0.26 -4.77 -10.74
C PRO A 24 -0.01 -5.29 -9.30
N GLY A 25 0.76 -6.26 -8.79
CA GLY A 25 0.83 -6.68 -7.39
C GLY A 25 2.23 -6.45 -6.81
N GLY A 26 2.70 -5.20 -6.87
CA GLY A 26 4.06 -4.82 -6.48
C GLY A 26 4.43 -5.23 -5.06
N ALA A 27 5.69 -5.62 -4.86
CA ALA A 27 6.40 -5.95 -3.61
C ALA A 27 5.60 -6.74 -2.53
N PRO A 28 6.08 -7.91 -2.07
CA PRO A 28 5.43 -8.70 -1.01
C PRO A 28 5.01 -7.87 0.24
N ALA A 29 5.79 -6.85 0.58
CA ALA A 29 5.47 -5.92 1.66
C ALA A 29 4.16 -5.12 1.41
N ARG A 30 3.92 -4.65 0.19
CA ARG A 30 2.71 -3.87 -0.14
C ARG A 30 1.47 -4.75 -0.13
N VAL A 31 1.56 -5.99 -0.63
CA VAL A 31 0.47 -6.96 -0.55
C VAL A 31 0.09 -7.21 0.91
N TYR A 32 1.09 -7.50 1.76
CA TYR A 32 0.87 -7.69 3.20
C TYR A 32 0.21 -6.48 3.87
N MET A 33 0.68 -5.26 3.57
CA MET A 33 0.07 -4.04 4.10
C MET A 33 -1.37 -3.88 3.61
N ASN A 34 -1.63 -4.09 2.32
CA ASN A 34 -2.95 -3.97 1.70
C ASN A 34 -3.96 -4.97 2.29
N GLU A 35 -3.53 -6.18 2.63
CA GLU A 35 -4.39 -7.22 3.18
C GLU A 35 -4.62 -7.08 4.69
N ARG A 36 -3.61 -6.59 5.43
CA ARG A 36 -3.63 -6.66 6.90
C ARG A 36 -3.90 -5.33 7.59
N ILE A 37 -3.43 -4.21 7.03
CA ILE A 37 -3.35 -2.93 7.76
C ILE A 37 -4.14 -1.82 7.05
N VAL A 38 -3.98 -1.70 5.73
CA VAL A 38 -4.58 -0.64 4.92
C VAL A 38 -6.12 -0.53 5.04
N PRO A 39 -6.93 -1.61 5.02
CA PRO A 39 -8.38 -1.47 5.15
C PRO A 39 -8.79 -0.81 6.47
N TYR A 40 -8.12 -1.16 7.56
CA TYR A 40 -8.41 -0.61 8.89
C TYR A 40 -7.87 0.81 9.08
N LEU A 41 -6.73 1.12 8.47
CA LEU A 41 -6.23 2.49 8.41
C LEU A 41 -7.21 3.41 7.69
N LEU A 42 -7.74 3.00 6.53
CA LEU A 42 -8.71 3.78 5.78
C LEU A 42 -10.01 3.97 6.56
N GLU A 43 -10.49 2.94 7.24
CA GLU A 43 -11.68 3.00 8.10
C GLU A 43 -11.50 3.99 9.26
N GLY A 44 -10.38 3.90 9.97
CA GLY A 44 -10.05 4.80 11.07
C GLY A 44 -9.84 6.24 10.61
N MET A 45 -9.13 6.43 9.49
CA MET A 45 -8.93 7.75 8.89
C MET A 45 -10.25 8.40 8.49
N LYS A 46 -11.21 7.64 7.94
CA LYS A 46 -12.54 8.16 7.62
C LYS A 46 -13.25 8.70 8.86
N SER A 47 -13.21 7.97 9.98
CA SER A 47 -13.79 8.43 11.25
C SER A 47 -13.12 9.70 11.77
N VAL A 48 -11.80 9.77 11.75
CA VAL A 48 -11.05 10.97 12.16
C VAL A 48 -11.34 12.17 11.27
N THR A 49 -11.46 11.97 9.95
CA THR A 49 -11.78 13.07 9.02
C THR A 49 -13.21 13.61 9.20
N LYS A 50 -14.13 12.76 9.68
CA LYS A 50 -15.53 13.14 9.92
C LYS A 50 -15.69 13.90 11.24
N GLU A 51 -15.09 13.39 12.31
CA GLU A 51 -15.22 13.94 13.67
C GLU A 51 -14.28 15.13 13.91
N GLN A 52 -13.19 15.23 13.13
CA GLN A 52 -12.10 16.20 13.31
C GLN A 52 -11.74 16.46 14.78
N PRO A 53 -11.35 15.40 15.53
CA PRO A 53 -10.99 15.55 16.93
C PRO A 53 -9.70 16.37 17.07
N ALA A 54 -9.54 17.03 18.22
CA ALA A 54 -8.34 17.82 18.53
C ALA A 54 -7.03 16.99 18.49
N ASN A 55 -7.11 15.68 18.72
CA ASN A 55 -5.96 14.76 18.69
C ASN A 55 -6.21 13.60 17.70
N PRO A 56 -6.11 13.86 16.38
CA PRO A 56 -6.47 12.89 15.34
C PRO A 56 -5.64 11.60 15.39
N LEU A 57 -4.34 11.71 15.67
CA LEU A 57 -3.45 10.55 15.77
C LEU A 57 -3.77 9.66 16.97
N ARG A 58 -4.16 10.27 18.10
CA ARG A 58 -4.53 9.53 19.31
C ARG A 58 -5.81 8.74 19.08
N VAL A 59 -6.84 9.39 18.53
CA VAL A 59 -8.13 8.76 18.22
C VAL A 59 -7.95 7.65 17.18
N LEU A 60 -7.12 7.87 16.15
CA LEU A 60 -6.79 6.85 15.16
C LEU A 60 -6.08 5.65 15.80
N GLY A 61 -5.12 5.88 16.70
CA GLY A 61 -4.41 4.82 17.41
C GLY A 61 -5.34 4.01 18.31
N GLU A 62 -6.20 4.67 19.07
CA GLU A 62 -7.23 4.01 19.90
C GLU A 62 -8.20 3.18 19.04
N PHE A 63 -8.61 3.71 17.88
CA PHE A 63 -9.42 2.96 16.92
C PHE A 63 -8.71 1.71 16.40
N LEU A 64 -7.43 1.80 16.03
CA LEU A 64 -6.68 0.66 15.51
C LEU A 64 -6.48 -0.44 16.56
N ILE A 65 -6.25 -0.08 17.83
CA ILE A 65 -6.13 -1.04 18.94
C ILE A 65 -7.49 -1.71 19.22
N GLN A 66 -8.56 -0.93 19.23
CA GLN A 66 -9.90 -1.47 19.40
C GLN A 66 -10.24 -2.45 18.26
N LYS A 67 -9.97 -2.05 17.01
CA LYS A 67 -10.18 -2.88 15.82
C LYS A 67 -9.30 -4.13 15.83
N SER A 68 -8.04 -4.03 16.26
CA SER A 68 -7.17 -5.21 16.37
C SER A 68 -7.71 -6.21 17.38
N ASN A 69 -8.24 -5.77 18.52
CA ASN A 69 -8.87 -6.66 19.51
C ASN A 69 -10.15 -7.31 18.96
N GLU A 70 -10.96 -6.59 18.19
CA GLU A 70 -12.17 -7.13 17.56
C GLU A 70 -11.84 -8.20 16.49
N ILE A 71 -10.79 -7.97 15.70
CA ILE A 71 -10.36 -8.91 14.66
C ILE A 71 -9.65 -10.12 15.28
N GLU A 72 -8.75 -9.88 16.24
CA GLU A 72 -8.00 -10.94 16.91
C GLU A 72 -8.92 -11.80 17.80
N GLY A 73 -9.91 -11.17 18.45
CA GLY A 73 -10.99 -11.86 19.17
C GLY A 73 -12.08 -12.45 18.27
N GLY A 74 -12.04 -12.17 16.96
CA GLY A 74 -13.12 -12.45 16.01
C GLY A 74 -12.66 -12.91 14.63
N ALA A 75 -11.53 -13.62 14.51
CA ALA A 75 -11.05 -14.16 13.24
C ALA A 75 -11.54 -15.59 12.97
N PRO A 76 -12.64 -15.83 12.23
CA PRO A 76 -12.84 -17.08 11.51
C PRO A 76 -12.08 -16.97 10.18
N GLY A 77 -10.76 -17.19 10.18
CA GLY A 77 -9.92 -16.84 9.02
C GLY A 77 -8.93 -17.88 8.51
N SER A 78 -8.51 -18.86 9.32
CA SER A 78 -7.52 -19.87 8.89
C SER A 78 -8.13 -21.24 8.64
N LYS A 79 -9.35 -21.31 8.08
CA LYS A 79 -9.90 -22.54 7.49
C LYS A 79 -9.92 -22.42 5.96
N LYS A 80 -8.75 -22.58 5.34
CA LYS A 80 -8.64 -23.02 3.95
C LYS A 80 -7.68 -24.19 3.89
N SER A 81 -8.17 -25.35 4.32
CA SER A 81 -7.68 -26.65 3.84
C SER A 81 -8.83 -27.30 3.10
N PRO A 82 -8.66 -27.49 1.78
CA PRO A 82 -9.23 -28.62 1.10
C PRO A 82 -8.07 -29.39 0.46
N GLU A 83 -7.66 -30.48 1.08
CA GLU A 83 -7.34 -31.72 0.36
C GLU A 83 -7.52 -32.91 1.30
#